data_AF-A0A939USI2-F1
#
_entry.id   AF-A0A939USI2-F1
#
_cell.length_a   1.000
_cell.length_b   1.000
_cell.length_c   1.000
_cell.angle_alpha   90.00
_cell.angle_beta   90.00
_cell.angle_gamma   90.00
#
_symmetry.space_group_name_H-M   'P 1'
#
loop_
_entity.id
_entity.type
_entity.pdbx_description
1 polymer ?
#
loop_
_entity_poly.entity_id
_entity_poly.type
_entity_poly.pdbx_seq_one_letter_code
_entity_poly.pdbx_strand_id
1 'polypeptide(L)'
;QCYATGGFGAMENLQDRETTVKKLRTRYDSFETQCGSWAGFKLSKYLLCLTGEAKYADWIEKLIINGIGASIPSGGTGKTFYYSEYRTSGAHKRYNHNVAWPCCSGTRPQAIAEYHDLIYFQDDDGIYAAQFFESAAQLTVKNTEVLVSQLSDFPSSDTLMYEVTPLEEKHFAFSFRLPGWLAAPAEVRVNGELFEYSVHKGWAKLDRIWSPGDMVEIRLPMSMEAKYMFDDKANPWAITLGPVVMAVRAIEDAGNPALVIDPDRVGEDFAPCKHEHLTWRYARDRNITIKPFYLFREGEQYFIYLDKAARMPFYSYKHAEYDEGWKDFGGWKTAFSEGLACRFSYTGKGVTLHAVGYPDCGIADVLLDGKKAGELDCFHETGGTPVSCFIEAEEGEHTLELVCSGRKAPGSTDIFVNIARFEIAE
;
A
#
# COMPACT_ATOMS: atom_id res chain seq x y z
N GLN A 1 11.22 -7.85 -12.20
CA GLN A 1 9.75 -7.85 -12.03
C GLN A 1 9.46 -7.70 -10.54
N CYS A 2 9.84 -6.58 -9.95
CA CYS A 2 9.64 -6.36 -8.52
C CYS A 2 8.70 -5.18 -8.34
N TYR A 3 7.69 -5.36 -7.49
CA TYR A 3 6.83 -4.29 -7.04
C TYR A 3 7.59 -3.30 -6.16
N ALA A 4 7.01 -2.13 -5.88
CA ALA A 4 7.59 -1.10 -5.02
C ALA A 4 7.89 -1.66 -3.61
N THR A 5 7.07 -2.60 -3.14
CA THR A 5 7.23 -3.32 -1.87
C THR A 5 8.40 -4.29 -1.86
N GLY A 6 9.06 -4.52 -3.00
CA GLY A 6 10.04 -5.59 -3.18
C GLY A 6 9.42 -6.94 -3.51
N GLY A 7 8.09 -7.10 -3.38
CA GLY A 7 7.39 -8.32 -3.78
C GLY A 7 7.54 -8.63 -5.27
N PHE A 8 7.33 -9.88 -5.66
CA PHE A 8 7.42 -10.33 -7.05
C PHE A 8 6.56 -11.58 -7.29
N GLY A 9 6.51 -12.05 -8.53
CA GLY A 9 5.93 -13.37 -8.80
C GLY A 9 4.41 -13.42 -8.68
N ALA A 10 3.69 -12.61 -9.46
CA ALA A 10 2.23 -12.61 -9.48
C ALA A 10 1.70 -14.02 -9.79
N MET A 11 0.71 -14.47 -9.01
CA MET A 11 0.18 -15.85 -9.06
C MET A 11 1.27 -16.91 -8.87
N GLU A 12 2.31 -16.62 -8.07
CA GLU A 12 3.45 -17.52 -7.81
C GLU A 12 4.31 -17.81 -9.05
N ASN A 13 4.26 -16.94 -10.06
CA ASN A 13 4.96 -17.13 -11.33
C ASN A 13 5.70 -15.86 -11.75
N LEU A 14 6.87 -16.01 -12.36
CA LEU A 14 7.53 -14.88 -13.05
C LEU A 14 6.76 -14.58 -14.34
N GLN A 15 6.42 -13.30 -14.55
CA GLN A 15 5.51 -12.84 -15.60
C GLN A 15 6.15 -11.73 -16.43
N ASP A 16 5.90 -11.67 -17.73
CA ASP A 16 6.31 -10.49 -18.51
C ASP A 16 5.65 -9.19 -17.99
N ARG A 17 6.14 -8.04 -18.45
CA ARG A 17 5.69 -6.73 -17.96
C ARG A 17 4.19 -6.50 -18.18
N GLU A 18 3.69 -6.83 -19.36
CA GLU A 18 2.29 -6.60 -19.75
C GLU A 18 1.36 -7.47 -18.90
N THR A 19 1.69 -8.75 -18.77
CA THR A 19 0.93 -9.67 -17.91
C THR A 19 0.93 -9.20 -16.47
N THR A 20 2.07 -8.74 -15.94
CA THR A 20 2.15 -8.26 -14.56
C THR A 20 1.22 -7.07 -14.31
N VAL A 21 1.17 -6.08 -15.22
CA VAL A 21 0.24 -4.93 -15.13
C VAL A 21 -1.22 -5.39 -15.22
N LYS A 22 -1.55 -6.26 -16.17
CA LYS A 22 -2.92 -6.78 -16.32
C LYS A 22 -3.40 -7.53 -15.07
N LYS A 23 -2.53 -8.32 -14.43
CA LYS A 23 -2.86 -9.05 -13.21
C LYS A 23 -3.01 -8.13 -12.01
N LEU A 24 -2.25 -7.04 -11.95
CA LEU A 24 -2.41 -6.00 -10.93
C LEU A 24 -3.81 -5.36 -10.96
N ARG A 25 -4.46 -5.32 -12.13
CA ARG A 25 -5.84 -4.79 -12.24
C ARG A 25 -6.92 -5.80 -11.86
N THR A 26 -6.64 -7.10 -11.97
CA THR A 26 -7.69 -8.14 -11.99
C THR A 26 -7.54 -9.20 -10.91
N ARG A 27 -6.38 -9.31 -10.24
CA ARG A 27 -6.11 -10.38 -9.28
C ARG A 27 -5.63 -9.85 -7.93
N TYR A 28 -5.79 -10.70 -6.92
CA TYR A 28 -5.40 -10.39 -5.54
C TYR A 28 -4.05 -11.03 -5.15
N ASP A 29 -3.58 -12.00 -5.93
CA ASP A 29 -2.43 -12.87 -5.68
C ASP A 29 -1.12 -12.22 -6.20
N SER A 30 -0.89 -10.94 -5.86
CA SER A 30 0.22 -10.15 -6.42
C SER A 30 1.59 -10.63 -5.95
N PHE A 31 1.73 -11.03 -4.68
CA PHE A 31 2.99 -11.49 -4.12
C PHE A 31 2.78 -12.51 -3.01
N GLU A 32 3.29 -13.73 -3.18
CA GLU A 32 3.39 -14.73 -2.11
C GLU A 32 4.39 -14.25 -1.05
N THR A 33 3.86 -13.67 0.04
CA THR A 33 4.61 -12.72 0.85
C THR A 33 5.69 -13.40 1.69
N GLN A 34 5.38 -14.53 2.35
CA GLN A 34 6.35 -15.13 3.27
C GLN A 34 7.45 -15.87 2.50
N CYS A 35 7.06 -16.79 1.60
CA CYS A 35 8.00 -17.58 0.81
C CYS A 35 8.82 -16.72 -0.15
N GLY A 36 8.19 -15.77 -0.83
CA GLY A 36 8.88 -14.86 -1.73
C GLY A 36 9.84 -13.91 -1.00
N SER A 37 9.47 -13.38 0.17
CA SER A 37 10.39 -12.54 0.95
C SER A 37 11.59 -13.33 1.43
N TRP A 38 11.37 -14.54 1.96
CA TRP A 38 12.44 -15.40 2.43
C TRP A 38 13.39 -15.81 1.30
N ALA A 39 12.87 -16.17 0.14
CA ALA A 39 13.70 -16.44 -1.05
C ALA A 39 14.52 -15.22 -1.46
N GLY A 40 13.92 -14.02 -1.43
CA GLY A 40 14.61 -12.75 -1.67
C GLY A 40 15.72 -12.48 -0.65
N PHE A 41 15.50 -12.78 0.63
CA PHE A 41 16.53 -12.70 1.68
C PHE A 41 17.71 -13.62 1.37
N LYS A 42 17.47 -14.91 1.10
CA LYS A 42 18.54 -15.88 0.79
C LYS A 42 19.38 -15.43 -0.40
N LEU A 43 18.71 -15.13 -1.52
CA LEU A 43 19.38 -14.74 -2.75
C LEU A 43 20.20 -13.46 -2.55
N SER A 44 19.61 -12.45 -1.95
CA SER A 44 20.27 -11.15 -1.74
C SER A 44 21.43 -11.27 -0.74
N LYS A 45 21.27 -12.04 0.34
CA LYS A 45 22.35 -12.34 1.30
C LYS A 45 23.53 -13.01 0.60
N TYR A 46 23.29 -14.03 -0.22
CA TYR A 46 24.36 -14.72 -0.94
C TYR A 46 25.06 -13.80 -1.94
N LEU A 47 24.30 -13.02 -2.71
CA LEU A 47 24.88 -12.06 -3.66
C LEU A 47 25.68 -10.96 -2.94
N LEU A 48 25.17 -10.45 -1.81
CA LEU A 48 25.88 -9.50 -0.96
C LEU A 48 27.22 -10.08 -0.51
N CYS A 49 27.24 -11.28 0.09
CA CYS A 49 28.45 -11.91 0.59
C CYS A 49 29.44 -12.27 -0.53
N LEU A 50 28.96 -12.67 -1.71
CA LEU A 50 29.82 -13.05 -2.84
C LEU A 50 30.45 -11.85 -3.56
N THR A 51 29.74 -10.73 -3.64
CA THR A 51 30.13 -9.57 -4.46
C THR A 51 30.63 -8.39 -3.63
N GLY A 52 30.18 -8.28 -2.38
CA GLY A 52 30.34 -7.11 -1.52
C GLY A 52 29.47 -5.91 -1.90
N GLU A 53 28.51 -6.03 -2.83
CA GLU A 53 27.70 -4.88 -3.28
C GLU A 53 26.50 -4.60 -2.38
N ALA A 54 26.46 -3.44 -1.73
CA ALA A 54 25.43 -3.06 -0.77
C ALA A 54 24.01 -3.02 -1.38
N LYS A 55 23.89 -2.83 -2.70
CA LYS A 55 22.61 -2.76 -3.42
C LYS A 55 21.71 -3.98 -3.21
N TYR A 56 22.29 -5.16 -2.92
CA TYR A 56 21.49 -6.35 -2.64
C TYR A 56 20.72 -6.23 -1.31
N ALA A 57 21.25 -5.48 -0.35
CA ALA A 57 20.56 -5.21 0.91
C ALA A 57 19.40 -4.20 0.78
N ASP A 58 19.33 -3.41 -0.30
CA ASP A 58 18.15 -2.58 -0.62
C ASP A 58 16.90 -3.43 -0.85
N TRP A 59 17.05 -4.61 -1.46
CA TRP A 59 15.91 -5.49 -1.70
C TRP A 59 15.48 -6.20 -0.43
N ILE A 60 16.44 -6.60 0.40
CA ILE A 60 16.18 -7.13 1.75
C ILE A 60 15.37 -6.12 2.55
N GLU A 61 15.79 -4.86 2.60
CA GLU A 61 15.11 -3.78 3.33
C GLU A 61 13.64 -3.65 2.94
N LYS A 62 13.36 -3.60 1.62
CA LYS A 62 11.99 -3.52 1.11
C LYS A 62 11.14 -4.72 1.54
N LEU A 63 11.70 -5.93 1.46
CA LEU A 63 11.01 -7.16 1.81
C LEU A 63 10.80 -7.32 3.33
N ILE A 64 11.73 -6.81 4.16
CA ILE A 64 11.54 -6.73 5.61
C ILE A 64 10.38 -5.76 5.93
N ILE A 65 10.44 -4.52 5.43
CA ILE A 65 9.48 -3.47 5.80
C ILE A 65 8.09 -3.71 5.19
N ASN A 66 8.04 -3.92 3.87
CA ASN A 66 6.80 -3.95 3.12
C ASN A 66 6.28 -5.37 2.83
N GLY A 67 7.08 -6.40 3.09
CA GLY A 67 6.69 -7.81 2.97
C GLY A 67 6.37 -8.40 4.34
N ILE A 68 7.39 -8.94 5.00
CA ILE A 68 7.24 -9.63 6.29
C ILE A 68 6.67 -8.70 7.37
N GLY A 69 7.21 -7.49 7.50
CA GLY A 69 6.77 -6.48 8.47
C GLY A 69 5.37 -5.93 8.20
N ALA A 70 4.90 -6.00 6.96
CA ALA A 70 3.54 -5.61 6.60
C ALA A 70 2.51 -6.75 6.72
N SER A 71 2.93 -7.95 7.08
CA SER A 71 2.04 -9.11 7.18
C SER A 71 1.13 -9.02 8.42
N ILE A 72 -0.12 -9.44 8.29
CA ILE A 72 -1.00 -9.62 9.47
C ILE A 72 -0.53 -10.82 10.32
N PRO A 73 -0.70 -10.78 11.66
CA PRO A 73 -0.31 -11.89 12.54
C PRO A 73 -0.93 -13.20 12.10
N SER A 74 -0.22 -14.32 12.23
CA SER A 74 -0.82 -15.63 11.99
C SER A 74 -1.87 -15.93 13.06
N GLY A 75 -3.04 -16.41 12.67
CA GLY A 75 -4.07 -16.84 13.60
C GLY A 75 -3.88 -18.30 14.01
N GLY A 76 -4.45 -18.70 15.15
CA GLY A 76 -4.65 -20.12 15.46
C GLY A 76 -5.43 -20.82 14.35
N THR A 77 -5.32 -22.14 14.24
CA THR A 77 -5.99 -23.00 13.22
C THR A 77 -5.47 -22.91 11.77
N GLY A 78 -4.24 -22.42 11.58
CA GLY A 78 -3.58 -22.44 10.26
C GLY A 78 -3.90 -21.24 9.37
N LYS A 79 -4.55 -20.20 9.92
CA LYS A 79 -4.81 -18.93 9.23
C LYS A 79 -3.50 -18.17 8.99
N THR A 80 -3.14 -18.00 7.72
CA THR A 80 -1.86 -17.40 7.32
C THR A 80 -2.06 -16.29 6.30
N PHE A 81 -1.34 -15.18 6.49
CA PHE A 81 -1.21 -14.14 5.48
C PHE A 81 -0.32 -14.65 4.35
N TYR A 82 -0.95 -14.96 3.23
CA TYR A 82 -0.31 -15.66 2.13
C TYR A 82 0.09 -14.70 1.01
N TYR A 83 -0.88 -13.97 0.46
CA TYR A 83 -0.63 -12.97 -0.57
C TYR A 83 -0.73 -11.54 -0.04
N SER A 84 0.23 -10.71 -0.43
CA SER A 84 0.03 -9.26 -0.44
C SER A 84 -0.75 -8.91 -1.70
N GLU A 85 -1.89 -8.25 -1.51
CA GLU A 85 -2.76 -7.81 -2.58
C GLU A 85 -2.39 -6.38 -2.99
N TYR A 86 -2.06 -6.19 -4.27
CA TYR A 86 -1.68 -4.89 -4.82
C TYR A 86 -2.67 -4.38 -5.85
N ARG A 87 -3.91 -4.90 -5.81
CA ARG A 87 -4.91 -4.65 -6.83
C ARG A 87 -5.22 -3.15 -6.94
N THR A 88 -5.17 -2.62 -8.16
CA THR A 88 -5.37 -1.18 -8.41
C THR A 88 -6.81 -0.71 -8.17
N SER A 89 -7.76 -1.65 -8.11
CA SER A 89 -9.17 -1.38 -7.83
C SER A 89 -9.54 -1.42 -6.35
N GLY A 90 -8.53 -1.46 -5.47
CA GLY A 90 -8.67 -1.53 -4.03
C GLY A 90 -8.31 -2.91 -3.52
N ALA A 91 -7.41 -2.95 -2.56
CA ALA A 91 -6.79 -4.14 -2.01
C ALA A 91 -7.10 -4.28 -0.52
N HIS A 92 -7.01 -5.51 -0.01
CA HIS A 92 -7.19 -5.81 1.41
C HIS A 92 -6.11 -6.77 1.90
N LYS A 93 -5.80 -6.73 3.20
CA LYS A 93 -5.05 -7.83 3.82
C LYS A 93 -6.06 -8.87 4.26
N ARG A 94 -5.85 -10.13 3.87
CA ARG A 94 -6.76 -11.25 4.15
C ARG A 94 -5.95 -12.49 4.47
N TYR A 95 -6.50 -13.36 5.30
CA TYR A 95 -5.96 -14.71 5.44
C TYR A 95 -6.24 -15.53 4.18
N ASN A 96 -5.39 -16.51 3.91
CA ASN A 96 -5.76 -17.57 3.00
C ASN A 96 -6.88 -18.41 3.65
N HIS A 97 -8.09 -18.35 3.09
CA HIS A 97 -9.25 -19.09 3.58
C HIS A 97 -9.41 -20.46 2.92
N ASN A 98 -8.68 -20.72 1.83
CA ASN A 98 -8.89 -21.92 1.01
C ASN A 98 -8.09 -23.12 1.52
N VAL A 99 -6.99 -22.88 2.25
CA VAL A 99 -6.09 -23.94 2.73
C VAL A 99 -5.54 -23.56 4.09
N ALA A 100 -5.71 -24.44 5.08
CA ALA A 100 -5.00 -24.34 6.34
C ALA A 100 -3.56 -24.86 6.16
N TRP A 101 -2.59 -24.20 6.78
CA TRP A 101 -1.17 -24.59 6.75
C TRP A 101 -0.49 -24.61 5.37
N PRO A 102 -0.69 -23.60 4.50
CA PRO A 102 0.04 -23.53 3.24
C PRO A 102 1.54 -23.27 3.46
N CYS A 103 2.37 -23.30 2.40
CA CYS A 103 3.83 -23.13 2.50
C CYS A 103 4.26 -21.88 3.28
N CYS A 104 3.59 -20.73 3.09
CA CYS A 104 3.85 -19.52 3.86
C CYS A 104 3.70 -19.71 5.38
N SER A 105 2.89 -20.66 5.86
CA SER A 105 2.81 -20.99 7.30
C SER A 105 4.11 -21.57 7.83
N GLY A 106 4.81 -22.35 7.00
CA GLY A 106 6.12 -22.94 7.33
C GLY A 106 7.28 -21.95 7.12
N THR A 107 7.19 -21.07 6.12
CA THR A 107 8.28 -20.12 5.84
C THR A 107 8.24 -18.89 6.73
N ARG A 108 7.08 -18.42 7.18
CA ARG A 108 6.98 -17.28 8.10
C ARG A 108 7.90 -17.38 9.33
N PRO A 109 7.89 -18.47 10.12
CA PRO A 109 8.80 -18.57 11.27
C PRO A 109 10.27 -18.55 10.85
N GLN A 110 10.62 -19.08 9.68
CA GLN A 110 11.99 -19.02 9.15
C GLN A 110 12.38 -17.58 8.79
N ALA A 111 11.50 -16.84 8.11
CA ALA A 111 11.75 -15.45 7.76
C ALA A 111 11.88 -14.54 9.00
N ILE A 112 11.03 -14.74 10.01
CA ILE A 112 11.10 -14.03 11.28
C ILE A 112 12.35 -14.42 12.07
N ALA A 113 12.76 -15.69 12.03
CA ALA A 113 14.00 -16.11 12.66
C ALA A 113 15.24 -15.58 11.93
N GLU A 114 15.21 -15.35 10.62
CA GLU A 114 16.40 -14.99 9.85
C GLU A 114 16.65 -13.47 9.72
N TYR A 115 15.65 -12.59 9.83
CA TYR A 115 15.85 -11.18 9.47
C TYR A 115 16.95 -10.47 10.28
N HIS A 116 17.16 -10.87 11.54
CA HIS A 116 18.21 -10.29 12.38
C HIS A 116 19.63 -10.62 11.88
N ASP A 117 19.82 -11.79 11.24
CA ASP A 117 21.07 -12.20 10.57
C ASP A 117 21.36 -11.41 9.28
N LEU A 118 20.50 -10.46 8.93
CA LEU A 118 20.61 -9.60 7.76
C LEU A 118 20.98 -8.17 8.13
N ILE A 119 21.05 -7.83 9.42
CA ILE A 119 21.33 -6.46 9.90
C ILE A 119 22.81 -6.14 9.76
N TYR A 120 23.68 -7.00 10.28
CA TYR A 120 25.13 -6.81 10.25
C TYR A 120 25.84 -7.92 9.49
N PHE A 121 26.89 -7.53 8.78
CA PHE A 121 27.88 -8.42 8.19
C PHE A 121 29.27 -8.02 8.67
N GLN A 122 30.23 -8.93 8.59
CA GLN A 122 31.61 -8.67 8.94
C GLN A 122 32.56 -9.44 8.01
N ASP A 123 33.76 -8.90 7.87
CA ASP A 123 34.92 -9.58 7.32
C ASP A 123 36.15 -9.28 8.20
N ASP A 124 37.34 -9.65 7.73
CA ASP A 124 38.58 -9.42 8.47
C ASP A 124 38.93 -7.92 8.61
N ASP A 125 38.39 -7.06 7.75
CA ASP A 125 38.71 -5.63 7.67
C ASP A 125 37.73 -4.76 8.46
N GLY A 126 36.46 -5.18 8.61
CA GLY A 126 35.45 -4.34 9.23
C GLY A 126 34.07 -4.94 9.45
N ILE A 127 33.18 -4.05 9.91
CA ILE A 127 31.76 -4.28 10.18
C ILE A 127 30.93 -3.56 9.11
N TYR A 128 29.82 -4.15 8.70
CA TYR A 128 28.91 -3.62 7.70
C TYR A 128 27.47 -3.62 8.24
N ALA A 129 26.93 -2.44 8.54
CA ALA A 129 25.53 -2.22 8.89
C ALA A 129 24.68 -2.14 7.62
N ALA A 130 23.99 -3.23 7.29
CA ALA A 130 23.20 -3.39 6.07
C ALA A 130 21.73 -2.95 6.24
N GLN A 131 21.16 -3.12 7.43
CA GLN A 131 19.79 -2.71 7.77
C GLN A 131 19.82 -1.75 8.96
N PHE A 132 18.75 -0.97 9.15
CA PHE A 132 18.76 0.16 10.07
C PHE A 132 17.78 0.06 11.25
N PHE A 133 17.41 -1.18 11.61
CA PHE A 133 16.47 -1.44 12.71
C PHE A 133 17.21 -1.41 14.06
N GLU A 134 16.51 -0.98 15.11
CA GLU A 134 17.01 -1.07 16.49
C GLU A 134 17.52 -2.49 16.77
N SER A 135 18.78 -2.59 17.20
CA SER A 135 19.46 -3.88 17.31
C SER A 135 20.74 -3.74 18.13
N ALA A 136 21.23 -4.87 18.64
CA ALA A 136 22.57 -4.98 19.20
C ALA A 136 23.24 -6.25 18.68
N ALA A 137 24.52 -6.17 18.37
CA ALA A 137 25.30 -7.30 17.87
C ALA A 137 26.68 -7.34 18.52
N GLN A 138 27.15 -8.56 18.80
CA GLN A 138 28.52 -8.85 19.20
C GLN A 138 29.22 -9.44 17.99
N LEU A 139 30.23 -8.74 17.51
CA LEU A 139 30.96 -9.03 16.28
C LEU A 139 32.44 -9.22 16.61
N THR A 140 33.20 -9.79 15.69
CA THR A 140 34.66 -9.95 15.84
C THR A 140 35.36 -9.42 14.62
N VAL A 141 36.22 -8.41 14.80
CA VAL A 141 37.03 -7.82 13.74
C VAL A 141 38.48 -7.76 14.18
N LYS A 142 39.39 -8.26 13.34
CA LYS A 142 40.84 -8.31 13.63
C LYS A 142 41.18 -8.92 15.00
N ASN A 143 40.49 -10.00 15.35
CA ASN A 143 40.59 -10.74 16.62
C ASN A 143 40.20 -9.93 17.87
N THR A 144 39.51 -8.80 17.69
CA THR A 144 38.96 -8.00 18.78
C THR A 144 37.44 -8.10 18.73
N GLU A 145 36.82 -8.38 19.87
CA GLU A 145 35.37 -8.35 20.03
C GLU A 145 34.88 -6.91 19.99
N VAL A 146 33.78 -6.66 19.27
CA VAL A 146 33.15 -5.35 19.14
C VAL A 146 31.66 -5.49 19.39
N LEU A 147 31.16 -4.77 20.39
CA LEU A 147 29.73 -4.59 20.59
C LEU A 147 29.27 -3.38 19.76
N VAL A 148 28.25 -3.59 18.93
CA VAL A 148 27.58 -2.52 18.18
C VAL A 148 26.14 -2.45 18.67
N SER A 149 25.74 -1.31 19.21
CA SER A 149 24.36 -1.01 19.60
C SER A 149 23.79 0.03 18.66
N GLN A 150 22.70 -0.29 17.98
CA GLN A 150 21.97 0.62 17.11
C GLN A 150 20.68 1.08 17.78
N LEU A 151 20.59 2.38 18.01
CA LEU A 151 19.41 3.05 18.52
C LEU A 151 18.73 3.75 17.34
N SER A 152 17.50 3.34 17.02
CA SER A 152 16.82 3.75 15.80
C SER A 152 15.31 3.58 15.93
N ASP A 153 14.56 4.61 15.56
CA ASP A 153 13.11 4.55 15.29
C ASP A 153 12.81 4.47 13.79
N PHE A 154 13.82 4.17 12.96
CA PHE A 154 13.68 3.95 11.52
C PHE A 154 12.59 2.90 11.22
N PRO A 155 11.73 3.14 10.22
CA PRO A 155 11.77 4.23 9.24
C PRO A 155 10.96 5.48 9.65
N SER A 156 10.64 5.67 10.93
CA SER A 156 9.90 6.86 11.40
C SER A 156 10.75 8.12 11.45
N SER A 157 12.07 7.95 11.64
CA SER A 157 13.09 9.00 11.57
C SER A 157 14.09 8.70 10.46
N ASP A 158 14.75 9.76 9.98
CA ASP A 158 15.87 9.69 9.04
C ASP A 158 17.24 9.62 9.75
N THR A 159 17.28 9.67 11.09
CA THR A 159 18.51 9.73 11.88
C THR A 159 18.69 8.47 12.72
N LEU A 160 19.89 7.89 12.65
CA LEU A 160 20.30 6.66 13.31
C LEU A 160 21.47 6.95 14.26
N MET A 161 21.52 6.26 15.40
CA MET A 161 22.66 6.31 16.31
C MET A 161 23.27 4.90 16.43
N TYR A 162 24.59 4.82 16.36
CA TYR A 162 25.35 3.63 16.68
C TYR A 162 26.33 3.93 17.81
N GLU A 163 26.37 3.06 18.81
CA GLU A 163 27.46 2.97 19.76
C GLU A 163 28.38 1.83 19.31
N VAL A 164 29.65 2.15 19.08
CA VAL A 164 30.69 1.20 18.67
C VAL A 164 31.64 0.99 19.83
N THR A 165 31.63 -0.20 20.41
CA THR A 165 32.34 -0.51 21.65
C THR A 165 33.26 -1.71 21.45
N PRO A 166 34.49 -1.50 20.95
CA PRO A 166 35.50 -2.55 20.91
C PRO A 166 36.00 -2.86 22.33
N LEU A 167 36.44 -4.09 22.59
CA LEU A 167 36.96 -4.50 23.91
C LEU A 167 38.26 -3.74 24.28
N GLU A 168 39.03 -3.39 23.27
CA GLU A 168 40.24 -2.57 23.37
C GLU A 168 40.29 -1.62 22.16
N GLU A 169 41.05 -0.53 22.28
CA GLU A 169 41.22 0.41 21.17
C GLU A 169 41.73 -0.31 19.92
N LYS A 170 41.02 -0.15 18.79
CA LYS A 170 41.32 -0.92 17.58
C LYS A 170 41.02 -0.15 16.30
N HIS A 171 41.93 -0.28 15.33
CA HIS A 171 41.74 0.26 13.98
C HIS A 171 40.96 -0.71 13.08
N PHE A 172 39.74 -0.33 12.69
CA PHE A 172 38.93 -1.07 11.74
C PHE A 172 37.90 -0.17 11.04
N ALA A 173 37.34 -0.69 9.96
CA ALA A 173 36.28 -0.01 9.23
C ALA A 173 34.92 -0.31 9.83
N PHE A 174 34.17 0.72 10.20
CA PHE A 174 32.72 0.62 10.38
C PHE A 174 32.05 1.16 9.13
N SER A 175 31.33 0.31 8.40
CA SER A 175 30.66 0.68 7.16
C SER A 175 29.16 0.58 7.31
N PHE A 176 28.42 1.48 6.66
CA PHE A 176 26.96 1.40 6.58
C PHE A 176 26.53 1.52 5.12
N ARG A 177 25.41 0.87 4.78
CA ARG A 177 24.87 0.94 3.41
C ARG A 177 24.42 2.36 3.12
N LEU A 178 24.69 2.84 1.91
CA LEU A 178 24.02 4.00 1.32
C LEU A 178 22.82 3.50 0.50
N PRO A 179 21.57 3.68 0.98
CA PRO A 179 20.41 3.13 0.29
C PRO A 179 20.15 3.81 -1.04
N GLY A 180 19.66 3.05 -2.03
CA GLY A 180 19.30 3.60 -3.34
C GLY A 180 18.14 4.60 -3.33
N TRP A 181 17.45 4.81 -2.20
CA TRP A 181 16.33 5.76 -2.04
C TRP A 181 16.73 7.10 -1.43
N LEU A 182 18.01 7.32 -1.09
CA LEU A 182 18.47 8.56 -0.45
C LEU A 182 18.07 9.80 -1.26
N ALA A 183 17.40 10.74 -0.60
CA ALA A 183 16.97 12.00 -1.20
C ALA A 183 18.11 13.03 -1.29
N ALA A 184 19.14 12.87 -0.46
CA ALA A 184 20.35 13.68 -0.43
C ALA A 184 21.51 12.83 0.14
N PRO A 185 22.78 13.26 0.00
CA PRO A 185 23.92 12.56 0.59
C PRO A 185 23.72 12.32 2.09
N ALA A 186 24.16 11.15 2.58
CA ALA A 186 24.13 10.86 4.01
C ALA A 186 25.08 11.81 4.77
N GLU A 187 24.66 12.28 5.93
CA GLU A 187 25.49 13.08 6.85
C GLU A 187 25.93 12.19 8.00
N VAL A 188 27.22 12.26 8.36
CA VAL A 188 27.79 11.43 9.44
C VAL A 188 28.48 12.32 10.45
N ARG A 189 28.23 12.05 11.73
CA ARG A 189 29.02 12.59 12.83
C ARG A 189 29.58 11.47 13.68
N VAL A 190 30.80 11.63 14.13
CA VAL A 190 31.45 10.73 15.09
C VAL A 190 31.79 11.56 16.33
N ASN A 191 31.24 11.18 17.48
CA ASN A 191 31.35 11.92 18.75
C ASN A 191 30.95 13.41 18.62
N GLY A 192 29.95 13.71 17.79
CA GLY A 192 29.42 15.05 17.54
C GLY A 192 30.14 15.85 16.43
N GLU A 193 31.31 15.41 15.98
CA GLU A 193 32.07 16.06 14.91
C GLU A 193 31.71 15.50 13.54
N LEU A 194 31.59 16.36 12.53
CA LEU A 194 31.34 15.93 11.15
C LEU A 194 32.47 15.01 10.67
N PHE A 195 32.11 13.89 10.05
CA PHE A 195 33.07 12.89 9.60
C PHE A 195 32.89 12.63 8.10
N GLU A 196 33.99 12.76 7.34
CA GLU A 196 34.02 12.40 5.93
C GLU A 196 34.18 10.89 5.75
N TYR A 197 33.37 10.29 4.88
CA TYR A 197 33.45 8.87 4.56
C TYR A 197 33.85 8.65 3.11
N SER A 198 34.44 7.49 2.83
CA SER A 198 34.67 7.02 1.47
C SER A 198 33.55 6.08 1.04
N VAL A 199 33.23 6.02 -0.26
CA VAL A 199 32.20 5.14 -0.79
C VAL A 199 32.82 4.02 -1.61
N HIS A 200 32.51 2.77 -1.28
CA HIS A 200 32.93 1.61 -2.06
C HIS A 200 31.76 0.62 -2.19
N LYS A 201 31.38 0.26 -3.42
CA LYS A 201 30.29 -0.70 -3.71
C LYS A 201 28.96 -0.41 -2.98
N GLY A 202 28.66 0.87 -2.75
CA GLY A 202 27.44 1.32 -2.03
C GLY A 202 27.57 1.33 -0.51
N TRP A 203 28.75 1.08 0.05
CA TRP A 203 29.04 1.23 1.48
C TRP A 203 29.75 2.56 1.73
N ALA A 204 29.24 3.33 2.69
CA ALA A 204 29.96 4.45 3.28
C ALA A 204 30.87 3.91 4.40
N LYS A 205 32.17 4.11 4.24
CA LYS A 205 33.22 3.53 5.10
C LYS A 205 33.79 4.57 6.05
N LEU A 206 33.69 4.30 7.34
CA LEU A 206 34.34 5.03 8.43
C LEU A 206 35.57 4.23 8.90
N ASP A 207 36.74 4.56 8.36
CA ASP A 207 37.99 3.83 8.64
C ASP A 207 38.83 4.61 9.64
N ARG A 208 38.83 4.17 10.91
CA ARG A 208 39.51 4.88 12.00
C ARG A 208 39.87 3.94 13.15
N ILE A 209 40.54 4.51 14.15
CA ILE A 209 40.71 3.90 15.46
C ILE A 209 39.43 4.15 16.27
N TRP A 210 38.84 3.08 16.80
CA TRP A 210 37.65 3.10 17.64
C TRP A 210 38.02 2.88 19.10
N SER A 211 37.42 3.66 19.98
CA SER A 211 37.50 3.51 21.43
C SER A 211 36.14 3.02 21.99
N PRO A 212 36.12 2.33 23.15
CA PRO A 212 34.86 1.91 23.78
C PRO A 212 33.88 3.08 23.96
N GLY A 213 32.65 2.91 23.47
CA GLY A 213 31.58 3.92 23.60
C GLY A 213 31.60 5.04 22.56
N ASP A 214 32.39 4.93 21.49
CA ASP A 214 32.35 5.88 20.38
C ASP A 214 30.96 5.91 19.73
N MET A 215 30.43 7.12 19.53
CA MET A 215 29.09 7.32 18.98
C MET A 215 29.15 7.76 17.52
N VAL A 216 28.36 7.11 16.67
CA VAL A 216 28.16 7.48 15.26
C VAL A 216 26.71 7.90 15.07
N GLU A 217 26.49 9.15 14.68
CA GLU A 217 25.20 9.66 14.22
C GLU A 217 25.19 9.64 12.70
N ILE A 218 24.15 9.05 12.11
CA ILE A 218 24.00 8.93 10.66
C ILE A 218 22.62 9.45 10.28
N ARG A 219 22.58 10.47 9.42
CA ARG A 219 21.35 10.94 8.80
C ARG A 219 21.23 10.41 7.38
N LEU A 220 20.11 9.78 7.07
CA LEU A 220 19.75 9.19 5.77
C LEU A 220 18.51 9.90 5.22
N PRO A 221 18.65 11.06 4.54
CA PRO A 221 17.52 11.87 4.11
C PRO A 221 16.50 11.10 3.25
N MET A 222 15.23 11.17 3.64
CA MET A 222 14.09 10.56 2.94
C MET A 222 13.22 11.62 2.27
N SER A 223 12.71 11.30 1.08
CA SER A 223 11.71 12.06 0.33
C SER A 223 10.48 11.20 0.05
N MET A 224 9.33 11.84 -0.12
CA MET A 224 8.14 11.17 -0.64
C MET A 224 8.11 11.27 -2.16
N GLU A 225 8.01 10.13 -2.83
CA GLU A 225 8.18 10.03 -4.29
C GLU A 225 7.15 9.08 -4.92
N ALA A 226 6.80 9.35 -6.17
CA ALA A 226 6.03 8.44 -7.00
C ALA A 226 6.98 7.44 -7.69
N LYS A 227 6.80 6.16 -7.41
CA LYS A 227 7.57 5.06 -8.00
C LYS A 227 6.71 4.29 -8.99
N TYR A 228 6.94 4.53 -10.28
CA TYR A 228 6.30 3.75 -11.34
C TYR A 228 6.76 2.29 -11.30
N MET A 229 5.84 1.37 -11.57
CA MET A 229 6.12 -0.07 -11.61
C MET A 229 7.18 -0.43 -12.66
N PHE A 230 7.13 0.27 -13.79
CA PHE A 230 8.12 0.26 -14.85
C PHE A 230 8.34 1.71 -15.30
N ASP A 231 9.46 2.03 -15.93
CA ASP A 231 9.92 3.42 -16.19
C ASP A 231 8.99 4.29 -17.06
N ASP A 232 7.91 3.73 -17.60
CA ASP A 232 6.90 4.45 -18.39
C ASP A 232 5.73 4.93 -17.50
N LYS A 233 5.42 6.24 -17.59
CA LYS A 233 4.38 6.94 -16.83
C LYS A 233 2.95 6.45 -17.13
N ALA A 234 2.74 5.65 -18.18
CA ALA A 234 1.45 4.99 -18.43
C ALA A 234 1.19 3.81 -17.46
N ASN A 235 2.21 3.32 -16.76
CA ASN A 235 2.09 2.21 -15.84
C ASN A 235 1.54 2.63 -14.47
N PRO A 236 0.96 1.66 -13.71
CA PRO A 236 0.65 1.86 -12.30
C PRO A 236 1.89 2.34 -11.52
N TRP A 237 1.65 3.18 -10.52
CA TRP A 237 2.71 3.74 -9.67
C TRP A 237 2.32 3.71 -8.20
N ALA A 238 3.31 3.71 -7.31
CA ALA A 238 3.11 3.69 -5.87
C ALA A 238 3.74 4.94 -5.23
N ILE A 239 3.29 5.30 -4.03
CA ILE A 239 3.92 6.36 -3.23
C ILE A 239 4.93 5.70 -2.27
N THR A 240 6.15 6.21 -2.21
CA THR A 240 7.18 5.74 -1.27
C THR A 240 7.73 6.88 -0.44
N LEU A 241 8.07 6.62 0.83
CA LEU A 241 8.86 7.51 1.69
C LEU A 241 10.12 6.73 2.11
N GLY A 242 11.27 7.06 1.51
CA GLY A 242 12.46 6.22 1.64
C GLY A 242 12.19 4.77 1.21
N PRO A 243 12.42 3.74 2.06
CA PRO A 243 12.10 2.36 1.72
C PRO A 243 10.63 1.97 1.98
N VAL A 244 9.85 2.85 2.60
CA VAL A 244 8.48 2.55 3.03
C VAL A 244 7.52 2.78 1.87
N VAL A 245 6.75 1.75 1.50
CA VAL A 245 5.61 1.92 0.61
C VAL A 245 4.44 2.49 1.41
N MET A 246 3.93 3.62 0.92
CA MET A 246 2.75 4.28 1.43
C MET A 246 1.53 3.73 0.71
N ALA A 247 0.47 3.43 1.44
CA ALA A 247 -0.80 3.02 0.86
C ALA A 247 -1.88 4.07 1.12
N VAL A 248 -2.67 4.34 0.09
CA VAL A 248 -3.77 5.29 0.15
C VAL A 248 -4.95 4.65 0.87
N ARG A 249 -5.37 5.29 1.94
CA ARG A 249 -6.67 5.09 2.57
C ARG A 249 -7.64 6.06 1.91
N ALA A 250 -8.34 5.56 0.90
CA ALA A 250 -9.48 6.24 0.31
C ALA A 250 -10.73 5.85 1.13
N ILE A 251 -11.55 6.84 1.48
CA ILE A 251 -12.88 6.60 2.04
C ILE A 251 -13.78 6.14 0.88
N GLU A 252 -14.83 5.35 1.15
CA GLU A 252 -15.76 4.73 0.18
C GLU A 252 -16.39 5.68 -0.86
N ASP A 253 -16.13 6.99 -0.78
CA ASP A 253 -16.60 8.05 -1.68
C ASP A 253 -15.54 8.65 -2.61
N ALA A 254 -14.25 8.31 -2.49
CA ALA A 254 -13.19 9.01 -3.22
C ALA A 254 -12.93 8.49 -4.65
N GLY A 255 -13.65 7.45 -5.09
CA GLY A 255 -13.48 6.86 -6.42
C GLY A 255 -12.07 6.31 -6.63
N ASN A 256 -11.55 6.44 -7.86
CA ASN A 256 -10.17 6.05 -8.17
C ASN A 256 -9.18 7.15 -7.71
N PRO A 257 -8.37 6.93 -6.65
CA PRO A 257 -7.44 7.94 -6.14
C PRO A 257 -6.39 8.38 -7.17
N ALA A 258 -6.10 7.56 -8.19
CA ALA A 258 -5.15 7.90 -9.25
C ALA A 258 -5.64 9.03 -10.18
N LEU A 259 -6.94 9.36 -10.16
CA LEU A 259 -7.51 10.45 -10.94
C LEU A 259 -7.27 11.81 -10.29
N VAL A 260 -7.01 11.85 -8.98
CA VAL A 260 -6.91 13.09 -8.20
C VAL A 260 -5.52 13.31 -7.61
N ILE A 261 -4.75 12.25 -7.33
CA ILE A 261 -3.37 12.37 -6.83
C ILE A 261 -2.43 12.59 -8.01
N ASP A 262 -1.69 13.69 -7.96
CA ASP A 262 -0.64 14.02 -8.94
C ASP A 262 0.70 13.34 -8.55
N PRO A 263 1.22 12.39 -9.34
CA PRO A 263 2.47 11.70 -9.03
C PRO A 263 3.68 12.64 -8.97
N ASP A 264 3.66 13.74 -9.72
CA ASP A 264 4.81 14.66 -9.79
C ASP A 264 4.82 15.65 -8.60
N ARG A 265 3.83 15.57 -7.69
CA ARG A 265 3.66 16.49 -6.55
C ARG A 265 3.46 15.80 -5.19
N VAL A 266 3.75 14.51 -5.09
CA VAL A 266 3.48 13.76 -3.85
C VAL A 266 4.30 14.27 -2.66
N GLY A 267 5.50 14.82 -2.90
CA GLY A 267 6.35 15.41 -1.86
C GLY A 267 5.80 16.71 -1.27
N GLU A 268 5.04 17.48 -2.06
CA GLU A 268 4.50 18.78 -1.66
C GLU A 268 3.04 18.71 -1.20
N ASP A 269 2.23 17.88 -1.85
CA ASP A 269 0.78 17.88 -1.66
C ASP A 269 0.31 16.96 -0.52
N PHE A 270 1.21 16.19 0.10
CA PHE A 270 0.92 15.39 1.30
C PHE A 270 1.56 16.00 2.56
N ALA A 271 0.72 16.43 3.50
CA ALA A 271 1.18 17.01 4.77
C ALA A 271 0.93 16.04 5.95
N PRO A 272 1.84 15.95 6.94
CA PRO A 272 1.64 15.11 8.13
C PRO A 272 0.35 15.45 8.90
N CYS A 273 -0.38 14.42 9.32
CA CYS A 273 -1.55 14.53 10.19
C CYS A 273 -1.11 14.78 11.64
N LYS A 274 -1.64 15.83 12.28
CA LYS A 274 -1.30 16.17 13.68
C LYS A 274 -1.73 15.13 14.73
N HIS A 275 -2.76 14.35 14.44
CA HIS A 275 -3.41 13.47 15.42
C HIS A 275 -3.36 11.98 15.05
N GLU A 276 -2.65 11.65 13.97
CA GLU A 276 -2.53 10.27 13.51
C GLU A 276 -1.06 10.01 13.12
N HIS A 277 -0.40 9.18 13.91
CA HIS A 277 1.02 8.84 13.74
C HIS A 277 1.27 8.24 12.35
N LEU A 278 2.38 8.65 11.72
CA LEU A 278 2.80 8.19 10.37
C LEU A 278 1.64 8.23 9.36
N THR A 279 0.86 9.31 9.37
CA THR A 279 -0.21 9.51 8.41
C THR A 279 -0.06 10.88 7.79
N TRP A 280 -0.25 10.96 6.48
CA TRP A 280 -0.25 12.21 5.73
C TRP A 280 -1.61 12.39 5.06
N ARG A 281 -2.03 13.65 4.94
CA ARG A 281 -3.30 14.03 4.30
C ARG A 281 -3.02 14.77 3.02
N TYR A 282 -3.79 14.44 1.99
CA TYR A 282 -3.71 15.13 0.72
C TYR A 282 -4.30 16.53 0.84
N ALA A 283 -3.56 17.55 0.41
CA ALA A 283 -3.94 18.94 0.57
C ALA A 283 -5.15 19.33 -0.28
N ARG A 284 -5.33 18.66 -1.44
CA ARG A 284 -6.40 18.96 -2.41
C ARG A 284 -7.70 18.21 -2.15
N ASP A 285 -7.63 17.08 -1.44
CA ASP A 285 -8.80 16.34 -0.98
C ASP A 285 -8.56 15.79 0.43
N ARG A 286 -9.27 16.35 1.40
CA ARG A 286 -9.11 16.00 2.82
C ARG A 286 -9.59 14.59 3.16
N ASN A 287 -10.34 13.93 2.27
CA ASN A 287 -10.78 12.56 2.45
C ASN A 287 -9.70 11.53 2.08
N ILE A 288 -8.62 11.98 1.43
CA ILE A 288 -7.51 11.13 1.03
C ILE A 288 -6.39 11.26 2.06
N THR A 289 -6.05 10.12 2.64
CA THR A 289 -4.89 9.99 3.53
C THR A 289 -4.01 8.85 3.06
N ILE A 290 -2.72 8.93 3.38
CA ILE A 290 -1.76 7.86 3.17
C ILE A 290 -1.11 7.52 4.50
N LYS A 291 -0.83 6.25 4.71
CA LYS A 291 -0.02 5.75 5.84
C LYS A 291 0.87 4.60 5.35
N PRO A 292 1.96 4.25 6.05
CA PRO A 292 2.77 3.10 5.71
C PRO A 292 1.93 1.84 5.52
N PHE A 293 2.23 1.06 4.48
CA PHE A 293 1.50 -0.17 4.16
C PHE A 293 1.48 -1.15 5.35
N TYR A 294 2.56 -1.22 6.13
CA TYR A 294 2.64 -2.08 7.30
C TYR A 294 1.66 -1.72 8.42
N LEU A 295 1.07 -0.51 8.42
CA LEU A 295 0.06 -0.08 9.40
C LEU A 295 -1.40 -0.43 9.02
N PHE A 296 -1.64 -0.98 7.83
CA PHE A 296 -2.96 -1.47 7.44
C PHE A 296 -3.26 -2.83 8.08
N ARG A 297 -4.48 -3.01 8.57
CA ARG A 297 -4.97 -4.22 9.24
C ARG A 297 -5.73 -5.11 8.27
N GLU A 298 -6.08 -6.30 8.74
CA GLU A 298 -6.98 -7.20 8.02
C GLU A 298 -8.31 -6.49 7.71
N GLY A 299 -8.80 -6.63 6.48
CA GLY A 299 -10.09 -6.08 6.06
C GLY A 299 -10.13 -4.56 5.83
N GLU A 300 -9.10 -3.80 6.21
CA GLU A 300 -9.00 -2.39 5.79
C GLU A 300 -8.70 -2.32 4.29
N GLN A 301 -9.49 -1.56 3.53
CA GLN A 301 -9.21 -1.28 2.13
C GLN A 301 -8.04 -0.32 1.99
N TYR A 302 -7.18 -0.55 1.01
CA TYR A 302 -6.08 0.34 0.64
C TYR A 302 -5.74 0.28 -0.84
N PHE A 303 -4.99 1.28 -1.31
CA PHE A 303 -4.42 1.32 -2.65
C PHE A 303 -2.91 1.51 -2.54
N ILE A 304 -2.12 0.49 -2.91
CA ILE A 304 -0.66 0.64 -3.03
C ILE A 304 -0.33 1.22 -4.41
N TYR A 305 -0.88 0.60 -5.45
CA TYR A 305 -0.70 1.05 -6.82
C TYR A 305 -1.87 1.89 -7.28
N LEU A 306 -1.54 3.06 -7.79
CA LEU A 306 -2.42 4.04 -8.39
C LEU A 306 -2.32 3.90 -9.90
N ASP A 307 -3.46 3.70 -10.54
CA ASP A 307 -3.57 3.52 -11.98
C ASP A 307 -4.85 4.18 -12.49
N LYS A 308 -4.71 5.15 -13.40
CA LYS A 308 -5.85 5.87 -13.99
C LYS A 308 -6.74 4.95 -14.82
N ALA A 309 -6.20 3.87 -15.36
CA ALA A 309 -6.94 2.88 -16.14
C ALA A 309 -7.59 1.79 -15.26
N ALA A 310 -7.42 1.85 -13.93
CA ALA A 310 -8.09 0.92 -13.04
C ALA A 310 -9.60 1.18 -13.03
N ARG A 311 -10.37 0.11 -13.23
CA ARG A 311 -11.83 0.11 -13.09
C ARG A 311 -12.17 -0.11 -11.63
N MET A 312 -12.92 0.81 -11.02
CA MET A 312 -13.33 0.64 -9.63
C MET A 312 -14.59 -0.24 -9.56
N PRO A 313 -14.67 -1.19 -8.62
CA PRO A 313 -15.87 -2.00 -8.45
C PRO A 313 -17.02 -1.20 -7.85
N PHE A 314 -16.75 -0.07 -7.20
CA PHE A 314 -17.77 0.75 -6.53
C PHE A 314 -17.60 2.23 -6.84
N TYR A 315 -18.73 2.90 -7.04
CA TYR A 315 -18.83 4.35 -7.18
C TYR A 315 -19.99 4.83 -6.31
N SER A 316 -19.78 5.83 -5.47
CA SER A 316 -20.90 6.43 -4.71
C SER A 316 -21.77 7.31 -5.60
N TYR A 317 -22.96 7.65 -5.10
CA TYR A 317 -23.90 8.57 -5.74
C TYR A 317 -23.24 9.88 -6.22
N LYS A 318 -22.15 10.33 -5.60
CA LYS A 318 -21.41 11.54 -6.00
C LYS A 318 -20.79 11.48 -7.40
N HIS A 319 -20.67 10.29 -7.99
CA HIS A 319 -20.10 10.07 -9.32
C HIS A 319 -21.14 10.09 -10.45
N ALA A 320 -22.42 10.32 -10.12
CA ALA A 320 -23.48 10.49 -11.11
C ALA A 320 -23.80 11.98 -11.35
N GLU A 321 -24.35 12.26 -12.51
CA GLU A 321 -24.96 13.54 -12.85
C GLU A 321 -26.43 13.54 -12.44
N TYR A 322 -26.95 14.68 -11.99
CA TYR A 322 -28.30 14.79 -11.44
C TYR A 322 -29.05 15.96 -12.07
N ASP A 323 -30.33 15.75 -12.36
CA ASP A 323 -31.24 16.84 -12.68
C ASP A 323 -31.41 17.78 -11.46
N GLU A 324 -31.79 19.04 -11.71
CA GLU A 324 -32.07 19.98 -10.63
C GLU A 324 -33.28 19.51 -9.81
N GLY A 325 -33.11 19.34 -8.49
CA GLY A 325 -34.18 18.91 -7.58
C GLY A 325 -33.78 17.78 -6.63
N TRP A 326 -32.76 16.99 -6.99
CA TRP A 326 -32.22 15.96 -6.09
C TRP A 326 -31.60 16.58 -4.83
N LYS A 327 -31.88 15.99 -3.66
CA LYS A 327 -31.30 16.43 -2.37
C LYS A 327 -30.31 15.41 -1.86
N ASP A 328 -29.23 15.92 -1.26
CA ASP A 328 -28.15 15.14 -0.67
C ASP A 328 -28.37 14.94 0.82
N PHE A 329 -28.24 13.70 1.30
CA PHE A 329 -28.42 13.33 2.71
C PHE A 329 -27.12 12.83 3.37
N GLY A 330 -25.96 12.97 2.72
CA GLY A 330 -24.68 12.58 3.31
C GLY A 330 -24.46 11.05 3.32
N GLY A 331 -25.00 10.36 2.32
CA GLY A 331 -24.89 8.90 2.15
C GLY A 331 -25.68 8.37 0.96
N TRP A 332 -26.70 9.12 0.55
CA TRP A 332 -27.46 8.92 -0.68
C TRP A 332 -28.01 10.28 -1.16
N LYS A 333 -28.54 10.31 -2.39
CA LYS A 333 -29.38 11.40 -2.88
C LYS A 333 -30.81 10.91 -3.10
N THR A 334 -31.76 11.83 -2.97
CA THR A 334 -33.21 11.55 -3.12
C THR A 334 -33.85 12.47 -4.15
N ALA A 335 -34.63 11.88 -5.05
CA ALA A 335 -35.59 12.58 -5.91
C ALA A 335 -36.98 12.60 -5.25
N PHE A 336 -37.62 13.77 -5.23
CA PHE A 336 -38.94 14.00 -4.63
C PHE A 336 -40.05 14.24 -5.66
N SER A 337 -39.74 14.17 -6.94
CA SER A 337 -40.68 14.49 -8.01
C SER A 337 -40.50 13.54 -9.18
N GLU A 338 -41.62 13.19 -9.81
CA GLU A 338 -41.65 12.38 -11.02
C GLU A 338 -40.80 13.01 -12.13
N GLY A 339 -40.12 12.17 -12.90
CA GLY A 339 -39.32 12.58 -14.05
C GLY A 339 -37.90 13.05 -13.71
N LEU A 340 -37.57 13.31 -12.45
CA LEU A 340 -36.19 13.60 -12.06
C LEU A 340 -35.30 12.39 -12.29
N ALA A 341 -34.19 12.61 -12.99
CA ALA A 341 -33.24 11.55 -13.35
C ALA A 341 -31.85 11.77 -12.75
N CYS A 342 -31.11 10.68 -12.59
CA CYS A 342 -29.65 10.70 -12.46
C CYS A 342 -28.99 9.81 -13.49
N ARG A 343 -27.81 10.21 -13.97
CA ARG A 343 -27.07 9.54 -15.05
C ARG A 343 -25.69 9.14 -14.57
N PHE A 344 -25.31 7.90 -14.84
CA PHE A 344 -24.02 7.34 -14.43
C PHE A 344 -23.42 6.53 -15.57
N SER A 345 -22.18 6.83 -15.94
CA SER A 345 -21.47 6.10 -17.00
C SER A 345 -20.43 5.16 -16.39
N TYR A 346 -20.36 3.94 -16.91
CA TYR A 346 -19.45 2.90 -16.43
C TYR A 346 -18.97 1.99 -17.56
N THR A 347 -17.94 1.18 -17.27
CA THR A 347 -17.46 0.13 -18.17
C THR A 347 -17.48 -1.21 -17.44
N GLY A 348 -18.25 -2.19 -17.93
CA GLY A 348 -18.38 -3.51 -17.32
C GLY A 348 -19.54 -4.31 -17.93
N LYS A 349 -19.83 -5.51 -17.40
CA LYS A 349 -20.90 -6.41 -17.89
C LYS A 349 -22.23 -6.25 -17.16
N GLY A 350 -22.36 -5.17 -16.40
CA GLY A 350 -23.55 -4.91 -15.62
C GLY A 350 -23.25 -4.05 -14.41
N VAL A 351 -24.32 -3.66 -13.72
CA VAL A 351 -24.27 -2.76 -12.58
C VAL A 351 -25.37 -3.10 -11.59
N THR A 352 -25.00 -3.16 -10.31
CA THR A 352 -25.94 -3.18 -9.20
C THR A 352 -26.12 -1.76 -8.68
N LEU A 353 -27.35 -1.26 -8.71
CA LEU A 353 -27.73 0.02 -8.13
C LEU A 353 -28.15 -0.26 -6.69
N HIS A 354 -27.53 0.43 -5.74
CA HIS A 354 -27.87 0.32 -4.33
C HIS A 354 -28.53 1.60 -3.86
N ALA A 355 -29.67 1.47 -3.20
CA ALA A 355 -30.41 2.54 -2.58
C ALA A 355 -30.68 2.24 -1.11
N VAL A 356 -31.18 3.25 -0.40
CA VAL A 356 -31.63 3.12 0.98
C VAL A 356 -33.15 3.14 0.99
N GLY A 357 -33.75 2.04 1.41
CA GLY A 357 -35.20 1.87 1.41
C GLY A 357 -35.88 2.53 2.59
N TYR A 358 -37.00 3.20 2.31
CA TYR A 358 -37.86 3.85 3.30
C TYR A 358 -39.35 3.68 2.99
N PRO A 359 -40.25 3.89 3.98
CA PRO A 359 -41.69 3.74 3.78
C PRO A 359 -42.33 4.76 2.83
N ASP A 360 -41.63 5.86 2.54
CA ASP A 360 -42.06 6.93 1.63
C ASP A 360 -41.47 6.79 0.22
N CYS A 361 -40.70 5.72 -0.03
CA CYS A 361 -40.03 5.54 -1.30
C CYS A 361 -40.90 4.79 -2.31
N GLY A 362 -40.78 5.17 -3.58
CA GLY A 362 -41.47 4.59 -4.72
C GLY A 362 -40.54 3.80 -5.64
N ILE A 363 -40.96 3.69 -6.89
CA ILE A 363 -40.28 2.91 -7.92
C ILE A 363 -39.55 3.86 -8.87
N ALA A 364 -38.31 3.52 -9.22
CA ALA A 364 -37.56 4.17 -10.27
C ALA A 364 -37.49 3.28 -11.52
N ASP A 365 -37.61 3.89 -12.69
CA ASP A 365 -37.28 3.22 -13.95
C ASP A 365 -35.78 3.27 -14.17
N VAL A 366 -35.18 2.14 -14.55
CA VAL A 366 -33.76 2.03 -14.85
C VAL A 366 -33.60 1.83 -16.35
N LEU A 367 -32.92 2.77 -17.00
CA LEU A 367 -32.60 2.73 -18.41
C LEU A 367 -31.10 2.43 -18.57
N LEU A 368 -30.78 1.56 -19.52
CA LEU A 368 -29.43 1.28 -19.99
C LEU A 368 -29.33 1.72 -21.45
N ASP A 369 -28.41 2.62 -21.76
CA ASP A 369 -28.18 3.17 -23.11
C ASP A 369 -29.48 3.69 -23.76
N GLY A 370 -30.29 4.37 -22.96
CA GLY A 370 -31.57 4.98 -23.36
C GLY A 370 -32.74 3.99 -23.50
N LYS A 371 -32.56 2.71 -23.16
CA LYS A 371 -33.63 1.69 -23.19
C LYS A 371 -33.96 1.22 -21.79
N LYS A 372 -35.25 1.10 -21.46
CA LYS A 372 -35.68 0.55 -20.17
C LYS A 372 -35.13 -0.88 -19.99
N ALA A 373 -34.32 -1.06 -18.96
CA ALA A 373 -33.62 -2.30 -18.64
C ALA A 373 -34.14 -2.94 -17.35
N GLY A 374 -34.73 -2.15 -16.44
CA GLY A 374 -35.28 -2.66 -15.20
C GLY A 374 -36.00 -1.59 -14.40
N GLU A 375 -36.26 -1.92 -13.13
CA GLU A 375 -36.86 -1.03 -12.15
C GLU A 375 -36.10 -1.20 -10.82
N LEU A 376 -35.96 -0.12 -10.06
CA LEU A 376 -35.45 -0.12 -8.70
C LEU A 376 -36.60 0.23 -7.75
N ASP A 377 -37.05 -0.76 -6.98
CA ASP A 377 -37.98 -0.52 -5.89
C ASP A 377 -37.22 0.02 -4.68
N CYS A 378 -37.43 1.30 -4.37
CA CYS A 378 -36.80 1.95 -3.23
C CYS A 378 -37.62 1.78 -1.94
N PHE A 379 -38.76 1.10 -1.96
CA PHE A 379 -39.60 0.94 -0.78
C PHE A 379 -39.04 -0.09 0.21
N HIS A 380 -39.13 0.23 1.50
CA HIS A 380 -39.00 -0.76 2.57
C HIS A 380 -39.76 -0.30 3.82
N GLU A 381 -40.47 -1.21 4.49
CA GLU A 381 -41.28 -0.90 5.69
C GLU A 381 -40.44 -0.34 6.86
N THR A 382 -39.20 -0.81 6.97
CA THR A 382 -38.21 -0.29 7.92
C THR A 382 -37.29 0.69 7.20
N GLY A 383 -37.35 1.97 7.57
CA GLY A 383 -36.47 3.00 7.03
C GLY A 383 -34.98 2.72 7.27
N GLY A 384 -34.14 3.06 6.31
CA GLY A 384 -32.69 2.84 6.39
C GLY A 384 -32.24 1.47 5.90
N THR A 385 -33.12 0.67 5.28
CA THR A 385 -32.78 -0.71 4.88
C THR A 385 -32.15 -0.74 3.48
N PRO A 386 -31.01 -1.40 3.25
CA PRO A 386 -30.44 -1.50 1.91
C PRO A 386 -31.38 -2.21 0.93
N VAL A 387 -31.60 -1.60 -0.24
CA VAL A 387 -32.34 -2.18 -1.36
C VAL A 387 -31.50 -2.04 -2.63
N SER A 388 -31.64 -2.96 -3.58
CA SER A 388 -30.82 -2.94 -4.79
C SER A 388 -31.50 -3.60 -5.98
N CYS A 389 -31.06 -3.23 -7.18
CA CYS A 389 -31.39 -3.96 -8.40
C CYS A 389 -30.14 -4.14 -9.26
N PHE A 390 -30.06 -5.29 -9.93
CA PHE A 390 -28.98 -5.61 -10.86
C PHE A 390 -29.47 -5.45 -12.29
N ILE A 391 -28.66 -4.79 -13.11
CA ILE A 391 -28.87 -4.63 -14.56
C ILE A 391 -27.71 -5.32 -15.27
N GLU A 392 -28.03 -6.34 -16.05
CA GLU A 392 -27.08 -7.04 -16.91
C GLU A 392 -26.77 -6.21 -18.17
N ALA A 393 -25.52 -6.27 -18.62
CA ALA A 393 -25.05 -5.62 -19.84
C ALA A 393 -24.00 -6.51 -20.55
N GLU A 394 -23.69 -6.20 -21.80
CA GLU A 394 -22.51 -6.78 -22.46
C GLU A 394 -21.23 -6.12 -21.93
N GLU A 395 -20.05 -6.72 -22.17
CA GLU A 395 -18.79 -6.04 -21.83
C GLU A 395 -18.63 -4.79 -22.71
N GLY A 396 -18.75 -3.60 -22.12
CA GLY A 396 -18.63 -2.36 -22.86
C GLY A 396 -18.75 -1.12 -21.98
N GLU A 397 -18.71 0.04 -22.64
CA GLU A 397 -19.07 1.31 -22.03
C GLU A 397 -20.59 1.49 -22.10
N HIS A 398 -21.19 1.87 -20.98
CA HIS A 398 -22.63 2.02 -20.84
C HIS A 398 -22.99 3.31 -20.09
N THR A 399 -24.15 3.87 -20.42
CA THR A 399 -24.77 4.95 -19.64
C THR A 399 -26.05 4.44 -19.01
N LEU A 400 -26.09 4.47 -17.67
CA LEU A 400 -27.26 4.18 -16.88
C LEU A 400 -28.01 5.48 -16.55
N GLU A 401 -29.34 5.43 -16.64
CA GLU A 401 -30.22 6.50 -16.21
C GLU A 401 -31.29 5.95 -15.26
N LEU A 402 -31.38 6.52 -14.06
CA LEU A 402 -32.37 6.20 -13.04
C LEU A 402 -33.39 7.32 -12.98
N VAL A 403 -34.65 7.05 -13.31
CA VAL A 403 -35.72 8.05 -13.41
C VAL A 403 -36.78 7.79 -12.34
N CYS A 404 -37.15 8.82 -11.57
CA CYS A 404 -38.29 8.73 -10.67
C CYS A 404 -39.57 8.52 -11.47
N SER A 405 -40.18 7.33 -11.38
CA SER A 405 -41.30 6.95 -12.26
C SER A 405 -42.65 7.55 -11.84
N GLY A 406 -42.72 8.22 -10.69
CA GLY A 406 -43.98 8.69 -10.11
C GLY A 406 -44.87 7.58 -9.55
N ARG A 407 -44.45 6.31 -9.64
CA ARG A 407 -45.21 5.16 -9.11
C ARG A 407 -44.82 4.87 -7.66
N LYS A 408 -45.84 4.59 -6.84
CA LYS A 408 -45.66 4.07 -5.48
C LYS A 408 -45.50 2.54 -5.51
N ALA A 409 -44.64 2.01 -4.66
CA ALA A 409 -44.69 0.60 -4.32
C ALA A 409 -45.93 0.32 -3.42
N PRO A 410 -46.46 -0.92 -3.40
CA PRO A 410 -47.54 -1.28 -2.49
C PRO A 410 -47.16 -1.01 -1.03
N GLY A 411 -47.97 -0.19 -0.34
CA GLY A 411 -47.72 0.18 1.06
C GLY A 411 -46.87 1.44 1.25
N SER A 412 -46.31 2.00 0.17
CA SER A 412 -45.55 3.24 0.24
C SER A 412 -46.44 4.47 0.45
N THR A 413 -45.96 5.42 1.27
CA THR A 413 -46.65 6.69 1.51
C THR A 413 -46.38 7.74 0.43
N ASP A 414 -45.29 7.62 -0.34
CA ASP A 414 -44.88 8.60 -1.35
C ASP A 414 -44.13 7.95 -2.54
N ILE A 415 -43.51 8.75 -3.41
CA ILE A 415 -42.85 8.32 -4.65
C ILE A 415 -41.33 8.51 -4.63
N PHE A 416 -40.73 8.69 -3.45
CA PHE A 416 -39.33 9.12 -3.38
C PHE A 416 -38.39 8.05 -3.93
N VAL A 417 -37.36 8.48 -4.64
CA VAL A 417 -36.34 7.56 -5.17
C VAL A 417 -35.00 7.91 -4.57
N ASN A 418 -34.39 6.94 -3.92
CA ASN A 418 -33.07 7.07 -3.32
C ASN A 418 -32.01 6.40 -4.21
N ILE A 419 -30.80 6.94 -4.20
CA ILE A 419 -29.63 6.27 -4.79
C ILE A 419 -28.39 6.53 -3.94
N ALA A 420 -27.70 5.47 -3.56
CA ALA A 420 -26.55 5.51 -2.67
C ALA A 420 -25.23 5.16 -3.38
N ARG A 421 -25.20 4.09 -4.19
CA ARG A 421 -23.98 3.69 -4.90
C ARG A 421 -24.27 2.81 -6.11
N PHE A 422 -23.27 2.66 -6.95
CA PHE A 422 -23.21 1.79 -8.10
C PHE A 422 -22.09 0.78 -7.89
N GLU A 423 -22.38 -0.51 -8.08
CA GLU A 423 -21.40 -1.59 -8.02
C GLU A 423 -21.29 -2.23 -9.40
N ILE A 424 -20.10 -2.20 -10.00
CA ILE A 424 -19.87 -2.70 -11.36
C ILE A 424 -19.60 -4.19 -11.32
N ALA A 425 -20.31 -4.95 -12.16
CA ALA A 425 -20.01 -6.36 -12.38
C ALA A 425 -18.82 -6.50 -13.34
N GLU A 426 -17.79 -7.24 -12.89
CA GLU A 426 -16.57 -7.57 -13.66
C GLU A 426 -16.75 -8.75 -14.63
#